data_AF-A0A3R8UTU7-F1
#
_entry.id   AF-A0A3R8UTU7-F1
#
_cell.length_a   1.000
_cell.length_b   1.000
_cell.length_c   1.000
_cell.angle_alpha   90.00
_cell.angle_beta   90.00
_cell.angle_gamma   90.00
#
_symmetry.space_group_name_H-M   'P 1'
#
loop_
_entity.id
_entity.type
_entity.pdbx_description
1 polymer ?
#
loop_
_entity_poly.entity_id
_entity_poly.type
_entity_poly.pdbx_seq_one_letter_code
_entity_poly.pdbx_strand_id
1 'polypeptide(L)'
;MQQELKAFQVGDHDIVAHYSAAEALAYLCEQYNYSDGEVTIDETSAVSDKLLDEPMRDEEGNTLPPLRVDLVAATAPAILHSWE
;
A
#
# COMPACT_ATOMS: atom_id res chain seq x y z
N MET A 1 22.20 7.85 2.71
CA MET A 1 21.07 7.34 3.52
C MET A 1 20.20 6.56 2.53
N GLN A 2 20.08 5.25 2.68
CA GLN A 2 19.09 4.50 1.90
C GLN A 2 17.72 4.88 2.45
N GLN A 3 16.86 5.45 1.61
CA GLN A 3 15.45 5.57 1.95
C GLN A 3 14.85 4.17 1.85
N GLU A 4 14.29 3.68 2.95
CA GLU A 4 13.62 2.39 3.01
C GLU A 4 12.16 2.54 2.59
N LEU A 5 11.64 1.55 1.86
CA LEU A 5 10.22 1.50 1.53
C LEU A 5 9.40 1.25 2.80
N LYS A 6 8.28 1.95 2.90
CA LYS A 6 7.27 1.80 3.94
C LYS A 6 5.93 1.60 3.28
N ALA A 7 5.05 0.86 3.95
CA ALA A 7 3.69 0.68 3.50
C ALA A 7 2.80 1.83 3.99
N PHE A 8 2.01 2.38 3.08
CA PHE A 8 1.00 3.39 3.36
C PHE A 8 -0.34 2.88 2.86
N GLN A 9 -1.34 2.95 3.71
CA GLN A 9 -2.72 2.76 3.33
C GLN A 9 -3.21 4.07 2.72
N VAL A 10 -3.77 3.99 1.52
CA VAL A 10 -4.32 5.11 0.75
C VAL A 10 -5.81 4.83 0.57
N GLY A 11 -6.67 5.67 1.16
CA GLY A 11 -8.10 5.39 1.23
C GLY A 11 -8.43 4.22 2.16
N ASP A 12 -9.52 3.51 1.87
CA ASP A 12 -10.02 2.44 2.74
C ASP A 12 -9.34 1.09 2.51
N HIS A 13 -8.81 0.84 1.30
CA HIS A 13 -8.47 -0.52 0.88
C HIS A 13 -7.09 -0.68 0.23
N ASP A 14 -6.51 0.38 -0.33
CA ASP A 14 -5.26 0.26 -1.08
C ASP A 14 -4.05 0.43 -0.17
N ILE A 15 -3.05 -0.42 -0.37
CA ILE A 15 -1.79 -0.40 0.38
C ILE A 15 -0.64 -0.31 -0.62
N VAL A 16 0.13 0.76 -0.50
CA VAL A 16 1.23 1.11 -1.41
C VAL A 16 2.55 1.18 -0.64
N ALA A 17 3.58 0.53 -1.17
CA ALA A 17 4.95 0.69 -0.73
C ALA A 17 5.55 1.95 -1.36
N HIS A 18 5.93 2.93 -0.55
CA HIS A 18 6.68 4.11 -1.00
C HIS A 18 7.60 4.65 0.10
N TYR A 19 8.34 5.72 -0.20
CA TYR A 19 9.20 6.43 0.76
C TYR A 19 8.44 7.43 1.64
N SER A 20 7.24 7.86 1.24
CA SER A 20 6.39 8.77 2.00
C SER A 20 4.91 8.61 1.63
N ALA A 21 4.01 9.02 2.53
CA ALA A 21 2.56 8.98 2.31
C ALA A 21 2.12 9.79 1.08
N ALA A 22 2.68 10.99 0.90
CA ALA A 22 2.35 11.85 -0.23
C ALA A 22 2.74 11.24 -1.57
N GLU A 23 3.91 10.58 -1.63
CA GLU A 23 4.32 9.90 -2.85
C GLU A 23 3.56 8.59 -3.08
N ALA A 24 3.17 7.87 -2.02
CA ALA A 24 2.31 6.70 -2.13
C ALA A 24 0.94 7.05 -2.74
N LEU A 25 0.34 8.15 -2.29
CA LEU A 25 -0.90 8.69 -2.86
C LEU A 25 -0.71 9.06 -4.33
N ALA A 26 0.32 9.84 -4.65
CA ALA A 26 0.60 10.25 -6.03
C ALA A 26 0.81 9.05 -6.96
N TYR A 27 1.54 8.04 -6.48
CA TYR A 27 1.76 6.78 -7.21
C TYR A 27 0.44 6.05 -7.48
N LEU A 28 -0.45 5.93 -6.48
CA LEU A 28 -1.75 5.30 -6.66
C LEU A 28 -2.61 6.05 -7.69
N CYS A 29 -2.70 7.38 -7.57
CA CYS A 29 -3.48 8.20 -8.49
C CYS A 29 -2.96 8.10 -9.94
N GLU A 30 -1.63 7.97 -10.12
CA GLU A 30 -1.03 7.76 -11.43
C GLU A 30 -1.36 6.37 -12.01
N GLN A 31 -1.33 5.32 -11.18
CA GLN A 31 -1.62 3.94 -11.63
C GLN A 31 -3.09 3.74 -12.02
N TYR A 32 -4.03 4.28 -11.23
CA TYR A 32 -5.47 4.11 -11.46
C TYR A 32 -6.12 5.27 -12.23
N ASN A 33 -5.32 6.26 -12.63
CA ASN A 33 -5.79 7.46 -13.32
C ASN A 33 -6.92 8.17 -12.57
N TYR A 34 -6.85 8.15 -11.23
CA TYR A 34 -7.82 8.82 -10.36
C TYR A 34 -7.77 10.33 -10.57
N SER A 35 -8.94 10.95 -10.52
CA SER A 35 -9.02 12.41 -10.62
C SER A 35 -8.56 13.05 -9.32
N ASP A 36 -8.00 14.26 -9.43
CA ASP A 36 -7.62 15.08 -8.26
C ASP A 36 -8.81 15.19 -7.28
N GLY A 37 -8.65 14.63 -6.08
CA GLY A 37 -9.66 14.66 -5.01
C GLY A 37 -10.47 13.38 -4.80
N GLU A 38 -10.23 12.29 -5.53
CA GLU A 38 -10.86 10.99 -5.22
C GLU A 38 -10.27 10.32 -3.98
N VAL A 39 -8.98 10.52 -3.74
CA VAL A 39 -8.31 10.15 -2.49
C VAL A 39 -7.41 11.29 -2.06
N THR A 40 -7.43 11.62 -0.78
CA THR A 40 -6.69 12.73 -0.22
C THR A 40 -5.58 12.26 0.72
N ILE A 41 -4.64 13.15 1.03
CA ILE A 41 -3.55 12.87 1.96
C ILE A 41 -4.05 12.59 3.40
N ASP A 42 -5.21 13.14 3.78
CA ASP A 42 -5.82 12.89 5.09
C ASP A 42 -6.33 11.44 5.20
N GLU A 43 -6.68 10.85 4.06
CA GLU A 43 -7.07 9.45 3.91
C GLU A 43 -5.85 8.53 3.68
N THR A 44 -4.63 9.08 3.79
CA THR A 44 -3.40 8.30 3.65
C THR A 44 -2.66 8.20 4.98
N SER A 45 -2.41 6.98 5.44
CA SER A 45 -1.75 6.73 6.72
C SER A 45 -0.72 5.61 6.64
N ALA A 46 0.27 5.63 7.54
CA ALA A 46 1.24 4.56 7.61
C ALA A 46 0.57 3.26 8.08
N VAL A 47 0.82 2.16 7.36
CA VAL A 47 0.28 0.86 7.76
C VAL A 47 0.93 0.40 9.06
N SER A 48 0.11 -0.05 10.00
CA SER A 48 0.61 -0.62 11.26
C SER A 48 1.34 -1.94 11.04
N ASP A 49 2.36 -2.23 11.83
CA ASP A 49 3.07 -3.53 11.79
C ASP A 49 2.11 -4.72 11.94
N LYS A 50 1.07 -4.56 12.77
CA LYS A 50 0.05 -5.60 12.95
C LYS A 50 -0.64 -5.97 11.63
N LEU A 51 -1.00 -4.98 10.81
CA LEU A 51 -1.66 -5.24 9.52
C LEU A 51 -0.67 -5.85 8.52
N LEU A 52 0.60 -5.42 8.55
CA LEU A 52 1.64 -5.99 7.68
C LEU A 52 1.94 -7.47 7.98
N ASP A 53 1.78 -7.87 9.24
CA ASP A 53 2.00 -9.24 9.70
C ASP A 53 0.73 -10.11 9.65
N GLU A 54 -0.42 -9.51 9.36
CA GLU A 54 -1.68 -10.25 9.27
C GLU A 54 -1.70 -11.07 7.97
N PRO A 55 -2.05 -12.37 8.03
CA PRO A 55 -2.21 -13.18 6.83
C PRO A 55 -3.34 -12.62 5.96
N MET A 56 -3.02 -12.35 4.69
CA MET A 56 -3.99 -11.90 3.71
C MET A 56 -4.94 -13.05 3.32
N ARG A 57 -6.11 -12.70 2.80
CA ARG A 57 -7.05 -13.67 2.25
C ARG A 57 -7.47 -13.25 0.85
N ASP A 58 -7.49 -14.20 -0.07
CA ASP A 58 -8.09 -13.98 -1.39
C ASP A 58 -9.62 -14.13 -1.34
N GLU A 59 -10.27 -13.87 -2.47
CA GLU A 59 -11.73 -13.98 -2.63
C GLU A 59 -12.25 -15.42 -2.44
N GLU A 60 -11.40 -16.42 -2.65
CA GLU A 60 -11.70 -17.83 -2.43
C GLU A 60 -11.54 -18.24 -0.95
N GLY A 61 -11.06 -17.31 -0.10
CA GLY A 61 -10.80 -17.53 1.32
C GLY A 61 -9.49 -18.27 1.61
N ASN A 62 -8.62 -18.46 0.61
CA ASN A 62 -7.30 -19.02 0.81
C ASN A 62 -6.42 -18.02 1.56
N THR A 63 -5.57 -18.56 2.43
CA THR A 63 -4.60 -17.75 3.16
C THR A 63 -3.40 -17.44 2.27
N LEU A 64 -3.15 -16.16 2.07
CA LEU A 64 -1.97 -15.63 1.39
C LEU A 64 -0.91 -15.19 2.40
N PRO A 65 0.36 -15.06 1.97
CA PRO A 65 1.41 -14.48 2.80
C PRO A 65 1.04 -13.08 3.32
N PRO A 66 1.57 -12.66 4.49
CA PRO A 66 1.41 -11.30 4.98
C PRO A 66 2.11 -10.27 4.08
N LEU A 67 1.56 -9.05 4.03
CA LEU A 67 2.08 -7.96 3.20
C LEU A 67 3.53 -7.56 3.54
N ARG A 68 4.01 -7.87 4.75
CA ARG A 68 5.42 -7.67 5.12
C ARG A 68 6.36 -8.41 4.19
N VAL A 69 5.97 -9.60 3.71
CA VAL A 69 6.80 -10.40 2.80
C VAL A 69 7.00 -9.65 1.48
N ASP A 70 5.93 -9.12 0.92
CA ASP A 70 5.97 -8.35 -0.33
C ASP A 70 6.70 -7.01 -0.15
N LEU A 71 6.49 -6.31 0.98
CA LEU A 71 7.21 -5.08 1.29
C LEU A 71 8.73 -5.29 1.39
N VAL A 72 9.17 -6.40 2.00
CA VAL A 72 10.61 -6.73 2.11
C VAL A 72 11.19 -7.16 0.75
N ALA A 73 10.39 -7.81 -0.09
CA ALA A 73 10.80 -8.21 -1.44
C ALA A 73 10.85 -7.03 -2.42
N ALA A 74 10.08 -5.96 -2.17
CA ALA A 74 10.01 -4.79 -3.02
C ALA A 74 11.35 -4.02 -3.03
N THR A 75 11.89 -3.79 -4.22
CA THR A 75 13.10 -2.98 -4.44
C THR A 75 12.80 -1.58 -4.99
N ALA A 76 11.53 -1.29 -5.28
CA ALA A 76 11.02 -0.04 -5.82
C ALA A 76 9.57 0.17 -5.33
N PRO A 77 9.01 1.40 -5.45
CA PRO A 77 7.60 1.64 -5.15
C PRO A 77 6.67 0.68 -5.88
N ALA A 78 5.66 0.17 -5.17
CA ALA A 78 4.75 -0.84 -5.69
C ALA A 78 3.41 -0.82 -4.94
N ILE A 79 2.33 -1.23 -5.60
CA ILE A 79 1.06 -1.55 -4.93
C ILE A 79 1.24 -2.93 -4.28
N LEU A 80 1.10 -3.01 -2.96
CA LEU A 80 1.18 -4.26 -2.20
C LEU A 80 -0.18 -4.95 -2.14
N HIS A 81 -1.23 -4.16 -2.05
CA HIS A 81 -2.61 -4.62 -2.05
C HIS A 81 -3.50 -3.55 -2.66
N SER A 82 -4.46 -3.96 -3.45
CA SER A 82 -5.53 -3.11 -3.96
C SER A 82 -6.80 -3.93 -4.03
N TRP A 83 -7.94 -3.28 -3.85
CA TRP A 83 -9.24 -3.92 -3.99
C TRP A 83 -9.85 -3.45 -5.31
N GLU A 84 -9.88 -4.34 -6.31
CA GLU A 84 -10.65 -4.16 -7.55
C GLU A 84 -12.06 -4.74 -7.44
#